data_AF-A0A3D3ZQL7-F1
#
_entry.id   AF-A0A3D3ZQL7-F1
#
_cell.length_a   1.000
_cell.length_b   1.000
_cell.length_c   1.000
_cell.angle_alpha   90.00
_cell.angle_beta   90.00
_cell.angle_gamma   90.00
#
_symmetry.space_group_name_H-M   'P 1'
#
loop_
_entity.id
_entity.type
_entity.pdbx_description
1 polymer ?
#
loop_
_entity_poly.entity_id
_entity_poly.type
_entity_poly.pdbx_seq_one_letter_code
_entity_poly.pdbx_strand_id
1 'polypeptide(L)'
;MTGFEYKVVPAPMRGLKGKGIKGTPARFANALQSVMNDLGREGWEYQRTDTLPVEERQGLTGKTTNFQNMLVFRRAIDVAVEEMPEVASLIEDQTKTLEAAPEPVVVDEDITSATETDAPVVDGTIGDAPDTPAEEAMPLDAKGRVSETLNAPFVFP
;
A
#
# COMPACT_ATOMS: atom_id res chain seq x y z
N MET A 1 -5.41 -23.72 -7.91
CA MET A 1 -5.62 -22.90 -6.68
C MET A 1 -4.29 -22.23 -6.36
N THR A 2 -4.26 -20.92 -6.17
CA THR A 2 -3.01 -20.23 -5.82
C THR A 2 -2.69 -20.44 -4.34
N GLY A 3 -1.50 -20.96 -4.04
CA GLY A 3 -0.98 -21.04 -2.68
C GLY A 3 -0.37 -19.70 -2.26
N PHE A 4 -0.30 -19.44 -0.97
CA PHE A 4 0.41 -18.27 -0.45
C PHE A 4 1.36 -18.66 0.69
N GLU A 5 2.56 -18.13 0.64
CA GLU A 5 3.51 -18.11 1.75
C GLU A 5 3.28 -16.83 2.55
N TYR A 6 3.40 -16.88 3.89
CA TYR A 6 3.27 -15.72 4.75
C TYR A 6 4.54 -15.48 5.55
N LYS A 7 4.91 -14.21 5.70
CA LYS A 7 6.03 -13.76 6.55
C LYS A 7 5.51 -12.69 7.50
N VAL A 8 5.87 -12.82 8.78
CA VAL A 8 5.49 -11.84 9.81
C VAL A 8 6.76 -11.32 10.47
N VAL A 9 6.90 -10.00 10.56
CA VAL A 9 8.06 -9.33 11.15
C VAL A 9 7.61 -8.25 12.14
N PRO A 10 8.34 -8.00 13.23
CA PRO A 10 7.99 -6.92 14.14
C PRO A 10 8.13 -5.56 13.47
N ALA A 11 7.21 -4.64 13.75
CA ALA A 11 7.29 -3.27 13.26
C ALA A 11 8.50 -2.55 13.91
N PRO A 12 9.18 -1.63 13.19
CA PRO A 12 10.31 -0.89 13.75
C PRO A 12 9.91 -0.06 14.97
N MET A 13 10.54 -0.35 16.11
CA MET A 13 10.31 0.40 17.37
C MET A 13 11.10 1.70 17.44
N ARG A 14 12.09 1.90 16.56
CA ARG A 14 12.94 3.08 16.53
C ARG A 14 13.09 3.58 15.11
N GLY A 15 13.07 4.90 14.95
CA GLY A 15 13.31 5.53 13.67
C GLY A 15 14.78 5.44 13.22
N LEU A 16 14.98 5.36 11.90
CA LEU A 16 16.26 5.28 11.22
C LEU A 16 16.69 6.67 10.73
N LYS A 17 17.90 7.10 11.09
CA LYS A 17 18.48 8.35 10.57
C LYS A 17 18.91 8.16 9.11
N GLY A 18 18.85 9.23 8.32
CA GLY A 18 19.35 9.23 6.95
C GLY A 18 19.51 10.63 6.39
N LYS A 19 20.06 10.73 5.18
CA LYS A 19 20.29 12.01 4.50
C LYS A 19 18.95 12.71 4.26
N GLY A 20 18.84 13.96 4.69
CA GLY A 20 17.60 14.75 4.54
C GLY A 20 16.49 14.42 5.55
N ILE A 21 16.65 13.40 6.40
CA ILE A 21 15.61 12.97 7.34
C ILE A 21 15.79 13.69 8.68
N LYS A 22 14.86 14.59 8.97
CA LYS A 22 14.84 15.40 10.20
C LYS A 22 13.59 15.10 11.02
N GLY A 23 13.74 15.08 12.35
CA GLY A 23 12.63 14.82 13.27
C GLY A 23 12.32 13.35 13.49
N THR A 24 11.56 13.08 14.55
CA THR A 24 11.17 11.72 14.97
C THR A 24 10.22 11.04 13.97
N PRO A 25 9.14 11.68 13.48
CA PRO A 25 8.22 11.05 12.54
C PRO A 25 8.91 10.59 11.25
N ALA A 26 9.76 11.44 10.66
CA ALA A 26 10.47 11.12 9.43
C ALA A 26 11.46 9.95 9.60
N ARG A 27 12.09 9.83 10.78
CA ARG A 27 12.97 8.68 11.08
C ARG A 27 12.15 7.39 11.19
N PHE A 28 10.98 7.42 11.81
CA PHE A 28 10.09 6.26 11.87
C PHE A 28 9.59 5.86 10.48
N ALA A 29 9.16 6.82 9.67
CA ALA A 29 8.76 6.58 8.29
C ALA A 29 9.89 5.92 7.48
N ASN A 30 11.13 6.41 7.63
CA ASN A 30 12.29 5.82 6.97
C ASN A 30 12.56 4.37 7.43
N ALA A 31 12.46 4.09 8.74
CA ALA A 31 12.64 2.73 9.25
C ALA A 31 11.58 1.77 8.68
N LEU A 32 10.31 2.19 8.66
CA LEU A 32 9.22 1.40 8.09
C LEU A 32 9.41 1.21 6.58
N GLN A 33 9.73 2.28 5.85
CA GLN A 33 9.99 2.25 4.42
C GLN A 33 11.15 1.29 4.07
N SER A 34 12.21 1.25 4.87
CA SER A 34 13.32 0.30 4.66
C SER A 34 12.81 -1.14 4.69
N VAL A 35 12.07 -1.53 5.73
CA VAL A 35 11.52 -2.89 5.86
C VAL A 35 10.59 -3.23 4.70
N MET A 36 9.71 -2.30 4.33
CA MET A 36 8.76 -2.49 3.22
C MET A 36 9.49 -2.69 1.89
N ASN A 37 10.52 -1.89 1.63
CA ASN A 37 11.30 -1.98 0.39
C ASN A 37 12.16 -3.23 0.33
N ASP A 38 12.76 -3.64 1.45
CA ASP A 38 13.60 -4.84 1.51
C ASP A 38 12.77 -6.10 1.27
N LEU A 39 11.60 -6.21 1.92
CA LEU A 39 10.69 -7.33 1.71
C LEU A 39 10.00 -7.27 0.34
N GLY A 40 9.64 -6.08 -0.13
CA GLY A 40 9.11 -5.89 -1.48
C GLY A 40 10.09 -6.35 -2.56
N ARG A 41 11.40 -6.10 -2.37
CA ARG A 41 12.46 -6.58 -3.28
C ARG A 41 12.57 -8.10 -3.31
N GLU A 42 12.25 -8.77 -2.21
CA GLU A 42 12.19 -10.24 -2.10
C GLU A 42 10.86 -10.84 -2.64
N GLY A 43 9.96 -10.00 -3.15
CA GLY A 43 8.66 -10.41 -3.70
C GLY A 43 7.56 -10.58 -2.66
N TRP A 44 7.72 -10.02 -1.45
CA TRP A 44 6.69 -10.01 -0.43
C TRP A 44 5.72 -8.83 -0.61
N GLU A 45 4.43 -9.11 -0.54
CA GLU A 45 3.34 -8.14 -0.60
C GLU A 45 2.84 -7.82 0.82
N TYR A 46 2.87 -6.55 1.21
CA TYR A 46 2.33 -6.11 2.50
C TYR A 46 0.81 -6.34 2.56
N GLN A 47 0.33 -6.90 3.66
CA GLN A 47 -1.09 -7.18 3.87
C GLN A 47 -1.68 -6.25 4.93
N ARG A 48 -1.10 -6.25 6.14
CA ARG A 48 -1.62 -5.48 7.27
C ARG A 48 -0.61 -5.39 8.41
N THR A 49 -0.95 -4.59 9.41
CA THR A 49 -0.29 -4.57 10.71
C THR A 49 -1.24 -5.12 11.76
N ASP A 50 -0.79 -6.09 12.54
CA ASP A 50 -1.51 -6.67 13.67
C ASP A 50 -0.88 -6.19 14.99
N THR A 51 -1.69 -5.88 16.00
CA THR A 51 -1.20 -5.49 17.34
C THR A 51 -1.49 -6.63 18.31
N LEU A 52 -0.44 -7.29 18.82
CA LEU A 52 -0.55 -8.49 19.64
C LEU A 52 -0.02 -8.25 21.07
N PRO A 53 -0.66 -8.81 22.11
CA PRO A 53 -0.13 -8.78 23.46
C PRO A 53 1.05 -9.76 23.60
N VAL A 54 2.11 -9.32 24.28
CA VAL A 54 3.31 -10.10 24.59
C VAL A 54 3.49 -10.07 26.11
N GLU A 55 3.47 -11.23 26.75
CA GLU A 55 3.78 -11.34 28.18
C GLU A 55 5.29 -11.37 28.40
N GLU A 56 5.81 -10.40 29.15
CA GLU A 56 7.21 -10.34 29.54
C GLU A 56 7.33 -10.37 31.07
N ARG A 57 8.40 -10.99 31.57
CA ARG A 57 8.67 -11.00 33.01
C ARG A 57 9.08 -9.60 33.47
N GLN A 58 8.39 -9.09 34.47
CA GLN A 58 8.70 -7.82 35.11
C GLN A 58 9.22 -8.07 36.54
N GLY A 59 10.53 -7.89 36.74
CA GLY A 59 11.18 -8.07 38.04
C GLY A 59 11.20 -9.52 38.53
N LEU A 60 11.19 -9.70 39.86
CA LEU A 60 11.41 -11.02 40.49
C LEU A 60 10.17 -11.95 40.41
N THR A 61 8.95 -11.41 40.47
CA THR A 61 7.69 -12.19 40.50
C THR A 61 6.57 -11.64 39.60
N GLY A 62 6.78 -10.51 38.92
CA GLY A 62 5.75 -9.87 38.09
C GLY A 62 5.78 -10.33 36.63
N LYS A 63 4.63 -10.17 35.97
CA LYS A 63 4.49 -10.22 34.50
C LYS A 63 3.85 -8.90 34.03
N THR A 64 4.27 -8.42 32.86
CA THR A 64 3.65 -7.29 32.17
C THR A 64 3.22 -7.72 30.78
N THR A 65 2.07 -7.23 30.32
CA THR A 65 1.64 -7.38 28.94
C THR A 65 2.03 -6.14 28.15
N ASN A 66 2.92 -6.30 27.18
CA ASN A 66 3.32 -5.27 26.23
C ASN A 66 2.62 -5.53 24.89
N PHE A 67 2.09 -4.49 24.25
CA PHE A 67 1.52 -4.64 22.90
C PHE A 67 2.58 -4.39 21.85
N GLN A 68 2.80 -5.37 20.97
CA GLN A 68 3.74 -5.29 19.86
C GLN A 68 3.01 -5.27 18.52
N ASN A 69 3.41 -4.35 17.66
CA ASN A 69 2.93 -4.29 16.28
C ASN A 69 3.74 -5.23 15.39
N MET A 70 3.05 -6.04 14.59
CA MET A 70 3.59 -7.05 13.69
C MET A 70 3.14 -6.74 12.26
N LEU A 71 4.06 -6.66 11.32
CA LEU A 71 3.80 -6.46 9.91
C LEU A 71 3.63 -7.82 9.23
N VAL A 72 2.51 -8.01 8.54
CA VAL A 72 2.17 -9.26 7.85
C VAL A 72 2.35 -9.07 6.36
N PHE A 73 3.09 -9.99 5.75
CA PHE A 73 3.35 -10.05 4.32
C PHE A 73 2.93 -11.41 3.75
N ARG A 74 2.62 -11.44 2.45
CA ARG A 74 2.39 -12.69 1.71
C ARG A 74 3.15 -12.72 0.40
N ARG A 75 3.37 -13.91 -0.16
CA ARG A 75 3.87 -14.11 -1.53
C ARG A 75 3.15 -15.30 -2.15
N ALA A 76 2.77 -15.20 -3.42
CA ALA A 76 2.16 -16.33 -4.12
C ALA A 76 3.17 -17.48 -4.27
N ILE A 77 2.69 -18.71 -4.10
CA ILE A 77 3.45 -19.93 -4.40
C ILE A 77 2.83 -20.50 -5.67
N ASP A 78 3.68 -20.75 -6.66
CA ASP A 78 3.30 -21.55 -7.82
C ASP A 78 3.14 -23.00 -7.36
N VAL A 79 1.91 -23.34 -6.99
CA VAL A 79 1.52 -24.73 -6.82
C VAL A 79 1.38 -25.27 -8.24
N ALA A 80 2.44 -25.91 -8.73
CA ALA A 80 2.37 -26.72 -9.94
C ALA A 80 1.31 -27.80 -9.71
N VAL A 81 0.09 -27.51 -10.14
CA VAL A 81 -0.90 -28.54 -10.38
C VAL A 81 -0.30 -29.33 -11.53
N GLU A 82 0.09 -30.58 -11.30
CA GLU A 82 0.39 -31.49 -12.41
C GLU A 82 -0.90 -31.60 -13.23
N GLU A 83 -0.97 -30.82 -14.30
CA GLU A 83 -2.06 -30.92 -15.26
C GLU A 83 -1.92 -32.28 -15.95
N MET A 84 -2.83 -33.20 -15.60
CA MET A 84 -3.13 -34.33 -16.46
C MET A 84 -3.45 -33.78 -17.86
N PRO A 85 -2.85 -34.33 -18.94
CA PRO A 85 -2.96 -33.73 -20.26
C PRO A 85 -4.42 -33.70 -20.73
N GLU A 86 -4.95 -32.50 -20.95
CA GLU A 86 -6.21 -32.30 -21.67
C GLU A 86 -6.06 -32.76 -23.13
N VAL A 87 -6.82 -33.78 -23.48
CA VAL A 87 -7.10 -34.27 -24.83
C VAL A 87 -7.88 -33.21 -25.63
N ALA A 88 -7.25 -32.08 -25.95
CA ALA A 88 -7.85 -30.98 -26.70
C ALA A 88 -7.42 -30.94 -28.19
N SER A 89 -6.59 -31.87 -28.66
CA SER A 89 -5.99 -31.83 -30.00
C SER A 89 -6.83 -32.49 -31.12
N LEU A 90 -8.14 -32.68 -30.97
CA LEU A 90 -8.98 -33.39 -31.96
C LEU A 90 -10.01 -32.51 -32.70
N ILE A 91 -10.05 -31.19 -32.45
CA ILE A 91 -11.09 -30.32 -33.03
C ILE A 91 -10.60 -29.53 -34.26
N GLU A 92 -9.30 -29.42 -34.50
CA GLU A 92 -8.74 -28.54 -35.55
C GLU A 92 -8.77 -29.09 -36.99
N ASP A 93 -9.19 -30.35 -37.21
CA ASP A 93 -9.09 -30.99 -38.54
C ASP A 93 -10.26 -30.71 -39.50
N GLN A 94 -11.27 -29.92 -39.13
CA GLN A 94 -12.46 -29.73 -39.99
C GLN A 94 -12.60 -28.37 -40.69
N THR A 95 -11.64 -27.45 -40.59
CA THR A 95 -11.80 -26.11 -41.19
C THR A 95 -11.24 -25.97 -42.61
N LYS A 96 -10.74 -27.04 -43.25
CA LYS A 96 -9.98 -26.97 -44.52
C LYS A 96 -10.75 -27.35 -45.80
N THR A 97 -12.04 -27.01 -45.95
CA THR A 97 -12.80 -27.43 -47.15
C THR A 97 -13.57 -26.32 -47.89
N LEU A 98 -13.36 -25.03 -47.63
CA LEU A 98 -14.04 -23.99 -48.42
C LEU A 98 -13.08 -22.90 -48.89
N GLU A 99 -12.21 -23.29 -49.83
CA GLU A 99 -11.50 -22.39 -50.73
C GLU A 99 -12.14 -22.51 -52.13
N ALA A 100 -12.89 -21.51 -52.55
CA ALA A 100 -13.21 -21.25 -53.96
C ALA A 100 -13.61 -19.77 -54.13
N ALA A 101 -12.64 -18.94 -54.48
CA ALA A 101 -12.86 -17.63 -55.10
C ALA A 101 -13.33 -17.82 -56.57
N PRO A 102 -13.98 -16.83 -57.21
CA PRO A 102 -13.20 -15.75 -57.83
C PRO A 102 -13.82 -14.33 -57.75
N GLU A 103 -12.94 -13.31 -57.76
CA GLU A 103 -13.22 -11.88 -58.03
C GLU A 103 -13.45 -11.62 -59.55
N PRO A 104 -13.63 -10.38 -60.10
CA PRO A 104 -13.74 -9.04 -59.51
C PRO A 104 -14.82 -8.11 -60.17
N VAL A 105 -15.15 -6.98 -59.53
CA VAL A 105 -15.50 -5.75 -60.30
C VAL A 105 -15.06 -4.49 -59.54
N VAL A 106 -14.14 -3.79 -60.18
CA VAL A 106 -13.63 -2.45 -59.88
C VAL A 106 -14.67 -1.38 -60.25
N VAL A 107 -14.85 -0.36 -59.41
CA VAL A 107 -15.01 1.03 -59.89
C VAL A 107 -14.46 1.99 -58.82
N ASP A 108 -13.48 2.80 -59.25
CA ASP A 108 -12.94 4.01 -58.63
C ASP A 108 -14.02 5.03 -58.21
N GLU A 109 -13.75 5.83 -57.17
CA GLU A 109 -13.52 7.28 -57.31
C GLU A 109 -13.12 7.92 -55.97
N ASP A 110 -11.86 8.38 -55.96
CA ASP A 110 -11.36 9.68 -55.52
C ASP A 110 -12.26 10.58 -54.65
N ILE A 111 -11.80 10.96 -53.45
CA ILE A 111 -11.70 12.37 -53.02
C ILE A 111 -10.89 12.56 -51.73
N THR A 112 -9.72 13.18 -51.92
CA THR A 112 -9.18 14.33 -51.16
C THR A 112 -8.75 14.22 -49.70
N SER A 113 -7.44 14.46 -49.56
CA SER A 113 -6.64 14.92 -48.41
C SER A 113 -7.10 16.21 -47.72
N ALA A 114 -6.98 16.28 -46.37
CA ALA A 114 -6.67 17.47 -45.54
C ALA A 114 -6.38 17.00 -44.08
N THR A 115 -5.14 16.93 -43.58
CA THR A 115 -4.28 17.95 -42.90
C THR A 115 -4.71 18.41 -41.49
N GLU A 116 -3.75 18.20 -40.55
CA GLU A 116 -3.35 19.00 -39.37
C GLU A 116 -4.36 19.27 -38.22
N THR A 117 -4.07 18.79 -37.01
CA THR A 117 -3.29 19.47 -35.93
C THR A 117 -3.89 20.80 -35.51
N ASP A 118 -4.48 20.87 -34.31
CA ASP A 118 -4.08 21.88 -33.31
C ASP A 118 -4.62 21.52 -31.91
N ALA A 119 -3.78 21.72 -30.89
CA ALA A 119 -4.16 21.77 -29.49
C ALA A 119 -4.29 23.25 -29.09
N PRO A 120 -5.02 23.58 -28.01
CA PRO A 120 -4.23 24.11 -26.90
C PRO A 120 -4.73 23.74 -25.50
N VAL A 121 -3.73 23.64 -24.63
CA VAL A 121 -3.77 23.61 -23.17
C VAL A 121 -4.26 24.97 -22.66
N VAL A 122 -5.17 24.97 -21.68
CA VAL A 122 -5.48 26.17 -20.88
C VAL A 122 -4.96 26.00 -19.45
N ASP A 123 -4.01 26.88 -19.15
CA ASP A 123 -3.40 27.17 -17.86
C ASP A 123 -4.37 27.98 -16.98
N GLY A 124 -4.39 27.70 -15.67
CA GLY A 124 -5.38 28.18 -14.72
C GLY A 124 -4.77 28.56 -13.37
N THR A 125 -3.97 29.63 -13.43
CA THR A 125 -3.62 30.66 -12.44
C THR A 125 -3.94 30.49 -10.95
N ILE A 126 -2.88 30.70 -10.17
CA ILE A 126 -2.76 30.91 -8.72
C ILE A 126 -3.60 32.09 -8.22
N GLY A 127 -4.36 31.89 -7.14
CA GLY A 127 -5.01 32.93 -6.34
C GLY A 127 -4.35 33.07 -4.96
N ASP A 128 -3.91 34.29 -4.68
CA ASP A 128 -3.22 34.76 -3.47
C ASP A 128 -4.20 35.04 -2.30
N ALA A 129 -3.64 35.10 -1.08
CA ALA A 129 -4.25 35.04 0.25
C ALA A 129 -5.13 36.25 0.67
N PRO A 130 -5.72 36.24 1.88
CA PRO A 130 -5.02 36.96 2.95
C PRO A 130 -5.03 36.33 4.36
N ASP A 131 -3.90 36.59 5.03
CA ASP A 131 -3.63 36.86 6.45
C ASP A 131 -4.73 36.63 7.50
N THR A 132 -4.41 35.82 8.51
CA THR A 132 -5.09 35.80 9.82
C THR A 132 -4.01 35.88 10.91
N PRO A 133 -4.09 36.85 11.85
CA PRO A 133 -3.04 37.06 12.84
C PRO A 133 -3.06 35.97 13.91
N ALA A 134 -1.86 35.49 14.26
CA ALA A 134 -1.63 34.55 15.35
C ALA A 134 -1.80 35.23 16.71
N GLU A 135 -2.77 34.75 17.50
CA GLU A 135 -2.84 35.03 18.94
C GLU A 135 -1.84 34.16 19.71
N GLU A 136 -1.04 34.83 20.55
CA GLU A 136 -0.14 34.25 21.55
C GLU A 136 -0.89 33.30 22.50
N ALA A 137 -0.48 32.03 22.52
CA ALA A 137 -0.87 31.07 23.55
C ALA A 137 0.34 30.77 24.46
N MET A 138 0.17 31.16 25.72
CA MET A 138 1.09 31.10 26.85
C MET A 138 1.68 29.68 27.09
N PRO A 139 2.93 29.56 27.60
CA PRO A 139 3.52 28.25 27.91
C PRO A 139 2.81 27.61 29.12
N LEU A 140 2.15 26.47 28.89
CA LEU A 140 1.55 25.65 29.94
C LEU A 140 2.62 24.77 30.61
N ASP A 141 3.09 25.21 31.78
CA ASP A 141 3.98 24.44 32.66
C ASP A 141 3.34 23.10 33.09
N ALA A 142 3.97 21.99 32.72
CA ALA A 142 3.48 20.63 32.91
C ALA A 142 3.82 20.02 34.29
N LYS A 143 3.75 20.78 35.39
CA LYS A 143 4.13 20.28 36.73
C LYS A 143 3.01 20.17 37.79
N GLY A 144 1.76 20.48 37.45
CA GLY A 144 0.68 20.55 38.46
C GLY A 144 -0.45 19.50 38.39
N ARG A 145 -0.54 18.66 37.36
CA ARG A 145 -1.84 18.00 37.04
C ARG A 145 -2.01 16.54 37.50
N VAL A 146 -1.18 16.04 38.42
CA VAL A 146 -1.25 14.64 38.88
C VAL A 146 -2.01 14.39 40.19
N SER A 147 -2.69 15.39 40.77
CA SER A 147 -3.29 15.20 42.12
C SER A 147 -4.78 15.52 42.29
N GLU A 148 -5.55 15.91 41.27
CA GLU A 148 -6.94 16.35 41.51
C GLU A 148 -8.07 15.46 40.96
N THR A 149 -7.80 14.39 40.21
CA THR A 149 -8.85 13.49 39.72
C THR A 149 -9.03 12.19 40.52
N LEU A 150 -8.31 12.00 41.61
CA LEU A 150 -8.35 10.77 42.43
C LEU A 150 -9.46 10.72 43.50
N ASN A 151 -10.33 11.73 43.61
CA ASN A 151 -11.26 11.83 44.75
C ASN A 151 -12.73 12.12 44.40
N ALA A 152 -13.20 11.77 43.20
CA ALA A 152 -14.64 11.81 42.90
C ALA A 152 -15.27 10.42 43.15
N PRO A 153 -16.27 10.29 44.05
CA PRO A 153 -17.03 9.05 44.18
C PRO A 153 -17.98 8.91 42.98
N PHE A 154 -17.67 8.00 42.07
CA PHE A 154 -18.58 7.63 40.99
C PHE A 154 -19.73 6.79 41.57
N VAL A 155 -20.93 7.36 41.62
CA VAL A 155 -22.20 6.65 41.82
C VAL A 155 -22.88 6.54 40.47
N PHE A 156 -23.17 5.32 40.02
CA PHE A 156 -23.93 5.06 38.79
C PHE A 156 -25.44 5.06 39.08
N PRO A 157 -26.28 5.58 38.17
CA PRO A 157 -27.74 5.49 38.25
C PRO A 157 -28.27 4.09 37.94
#